data_AF-A0A7Y3XGP8-F1
#
_entry.id   AF-A0A7Y3XGP8-F1
#
_cell.length_a   1.000
_cell.length_b   1.000
_cell.length_c   1.000
_cell.angle_alpha   90.00
_cell.angle_beta   90.00
_cell.angle_gamma   90.00
#
_symmetry.space_group_name_H-M   'P 1'
#
loop_
_entity.id
_entity.type
_entity.pdbx_description
1 polymer ?
#
loop_
_entity_poly.entity_id
_entity_poly.type
_entity_poly.pdbx_seq_one_letter_code
_entity_poly.pdbx_strand_id
1 'polypeptide(L)'
;MGLPAAANADDYAILRIDTVEEVSGGSAINALAEVSGVAIVSDFAEPLLWKRGQLMLLGSGGGLDADAEDINDLGVAVGFYEQADWHAVPFVWTRRSGSMIPLPYLNGYDDGRANAANNAGMIVGINRVYGVGTSRAVKWVEGNVSELPNWGMWGGEAKDINESGSIVGWLIDQDEHWQPVLWHDGLITKLGMLWEYGLRGEATGVNDVGQVTGFSDARGGSHAFVWQDGEMFDIHEPRGSWYDHSYAWAINNSSVIVGMLSDYPAGTAFIWTQDRGMEELVDYLPPRTLWTNLDQAKDSNDFGQIVGFGRRSDASQWGHGFLMTPVYPTFTLDQPSPGIAGEVNTITARNLTPGTEVYFVYSTAGGGAIIPKCEIVEAALQIDDPMVAGTAIANANGVARLTGKVPSKWSGQEVLIQALIPSECDISNLIVVAFE
;
A
#
# COMPACT_ATOMS: atom_id res chain seq x y z
N MET A 1 8.43 10.60 -12.97
CA MET A 1 9.07 9.85 -14.06
C MET A 1 8.00 8.90 -14.55
N GLY A 2 7.53 9.00 -15.80
CA GLY A 2 6.45 8.13 -16.26
C GLY A 2 6.89 6.67 -16.22
N LEU A 3 6.03 5.77 -15.75
CA LEU A 3 6.31 4.34 -15.74
C LEU A 3 6.77 3.91 -17.16
N PRO A 4 7.88 3.16 -17.31
CA PRO A 4 8.30 2.68 -18.61
C PRO A 4 7.28 1.72 -19.20
N ALA A 5 7.26 1.65 -20.54
CA ALA A 5 6.31 0.87 -21.31
C ALA A 5 6.43 -0.65 -21.05
N ALA A 6 5.26 -1.30 -20.91
CA ALA A 6 5.02 -2.73 -20.71
C ALA A 6 5.63 -3.31 -19.42
N ALA A 7 4.87 -3.18 -18.33
CA ALA A 7 5.11 -3.94 -17.13
C ALA A 7 5.05 -5.44 -17.44
N ASN A 8 6.06 -6.19 -17.00
CA ASN A 8 6.02 -7.64 -17.00
C ASN A 8 5.86 -8.11 -15.54
N ALA A 9 5.49 -9.39 -15.35
CA ALA A 9 5.81 -10.04 -14.07
C ALA A 9 7.32 -9.80 -13.80
N ASP A 10 7.68 -9.30 -12.60
CA ASP A 10 9.00 -8.80 -12.18
C ASP A 10 9.18 -7.27 -12.02
N ASP A 11 8.12 -6.47 -11.94
CA ASP A 11 8.28 -5.01 -11.73
C ASP A 11 8.34 -4.58 -10.26
N TYR A 12 7.99 -5.48 -9.34
CA TYR A 12 7.94 -5.19 -7.91
C TYR A 12 8.73 -6.21 -7.09
N ALA A 13 9.32 -5.71 -6.00
CA ALA A 13 9.65 -6.52 -4.83
C ALA A 13 8.48 -6.47 -3.85
N ILE A 14 8.24 -7.55 -3.11
CA ILE A 14 7.15 -7.63 -2.13
C ILE A 14 7.63 -8.08 -0.76
N LEU A 15 7.59 -7.18 0.21
CA LEU A 15 7.96 -7.47 1.60
C LEU A 15 6.73 -7.79 2.44
N ARG A 16 6.93 -8.65 3.42
CA ARG A 16 5.95 -8.94 4.48
C ARG A 16 6.10 -7.90 5.61
N ILE A 17 4.98 -7.36 6.09
CA ILE A 17 4.91 -6.28 7.11
C ILE A 17 4.70 -6.82 8.53
N ASP A 18 4.40 -8.09 8.70
CA ASP A 18 4.14 -8.70 10.00
C ASP A 18 5.37 -9.45 10.58
N THR A 19 5.16 -10.10 11.72
CA THR A 19 6.07 -11.11 12.27
C THR A 19 5.53 -12.52 12.05
N VAL A 20 6.34 -13.55 12.34
CA VAL A 20 5.91 -14.96 12.20
C VAL A 20 4.74 -15.32 13.13
N GLU A 21 4.54 -14.57 14.21
CA GLU A 21 3.54 -14.85 15.25
C GLU A 21 2.28 -13.97 15.15
N GLU A 22 2.30 -12.93 14.29
CA GLU A 22 1.27 -11.89 14.23
C GLU A 22 0.73 -11.79 12.80
N VAL A 23 -0.58 -11.57 12.68
CA VAL A 23 -1.23 -11.24 11.41
C VAL A 23 -1.28 -9.72 11.33
N SER A 24 -0.71 -9.09 10.30
CA SER A 24 -0.77 -7.64 10.18
C SER A 24 -1.37 -7.16 8.86
N GLY A 25 -1.68 -5.87 8.79
CA GLY A 25 -2.19 -5.16 7.64
C GLY A 25 -1.53 -3.82 7.48
N GLY A 26 -1.17 -3.45 6.25
CA GLY A 26 -0.81 -2.07 5.93
C GLY A 26 -2.07 -1.28 5.57
N SER A 27 -2.38 -0.25 6.36
CA SER A 27 -3.51 0.66 6.12
C SER A 27 -3.08 1.89 5.33
N ALA A 28 -1.90 2.46 5.63
CA ALA A 28 -1.35 3.62 4.92
C ALA A 28 0.18 3.61 4.85
N ILE A 29 0.76 4.36 3.91
CA ILE A 29 2.20 4.49 3.68
C ILE A 29 2.60 5.93 3.36
N ASN A 30 3.61 6.44 4.07
CA ASN A 30 4.17 7.76 3.77
C ASN A 30 5.31 7.73 2.73
N ALA A 31 5.80 8.90 2.34
CA ALA A 31 6.89 9.06 1.37
C ALA A 31 8.25 8.53 1.86
N LEU A 32 8.38 8.17 3.14
CA LEU A 32 9.58 7.56 3.73
C LEU A 32 9.46 6.03 3.88
N ALA A 33 8.42 5.44 3.27
CA ALA A 33 8.07 4.02 3.38
C ALA A 33 7.89 3.55 4.82
N GLU A 34 7.33 4.42 5.65
CA GLU A 34 6.81 4.07 6.96
C GLU A 34 5.35 3.69 6.78
N VAL A 35 4.96 2.54 7.30
CA VAL A 35 3.62 1.99 7.12
C VAL A 35 2.90 2.01 8.45
N SER A 36 1.67 2.51 8.46
CA SER A 36 0.74 2.33 9.58
C SER A 36 -0.27 1.25 9.26
N GLY A 37 -0.85 0.66 10.31
CA GLY A 37 -2.00 -0.23 10.17
C GLY A 37 -2.29 -1.00 11.44
N VAL A 38 -2.65 -2.26 11.28
CA VAL A 38 -3.15 -3.12 12.37
C VAL A 38 -2.36 -4.43 12.45
N ALA A 39 -2.08 -4.88 13.67
CA ALA A 39 -1.56 -6.21 13.97
C ALA A 39 -2.53 -6.95 14.90
N ILE A 40 -2.79 -8.23 14.62
CA ILE A 40 -3.57 -9.11 15.50
C ILE A 40 -2.59 -9.87 16.38
N VAL A 41 -2.61 -9.54 17.68
CA VAL A 41 -1.77 -10.12 18.71
C VAL A 41 -2.65 -10.80 19.75
N SER A 42 -2.55 -12.12 19.89
CA SER A 42 -3.35 -12.91 20.84
C SER A 42 -4.87 -12.65 20.75
N ASP A 43 -5.40 -12.58 19.52
CA ASP A 43 -6.80 -12.30 19.16
C ASP A 43 -7.27 -10.83 19.33
N PHE A 44 -6.37 -9.89 19.65
CA PHE A 44 -6.69 -8.46 19.74
C PHE A 44 -6.00 -7.68 18.63
N ALA A 45 -6.70 -6.71 18.04
CA ALA A 45 -6.09 -5.77 17.09
C ALA A 45 -5.36 -4.64 17.84
N GLU A 46 -4.12 -4.39 17.42
CA GLU A 46 -3.26 -3.33 17.92
C GLU A 46 -2.80 -2.43 16.77
N PRO A 47 -2.76 -1.09 16.94
CA PRO A 47 -2.18 -0.22 15.93
C PRO A 47 -0.68 -0.49 15.82
N LEU A 48 -0.18 -0.63 14.60
CA LEU A 48 1.24 -0.83 14.32
C LEU A 48 1.82 0.33 13.53
N LEU A 49 3.13 0.49 13.69
CA LEU A 49 3.98 1.17 12.72
C LEU A 49 5.09 0.23 12.28
N TRP A 50 5.32 0.16 10.98
CA TRP A 50 6.40 -0.61 10.39
C TRP A 50 7.38 0.32 9.68
N LYS A 51 8.67 0.10 9.90
CA LYS A 51 9.75 0.78 9.16
C LYS A 51 10.95 -0.14 9.02
N ARG A 52 11.42 -0.34 7.79
CA ARG A 52 12.67 -1.07 7.48
C ARG A 52 12.74 -2.46 8.16
N GLY A 53 11.66 -3.23 8.08
CA GLY A 53 11.58 -4.58 8.65
C GLY A 53 11.43 -4.60 10.18
N GLN A 54 11.24 -3.46 10.82
CA GLN A 54 10.98 -3.35 12.25
C GLN A 54 9.52 -2.94 12.47
N LEU A 55 8.81 -3.75 13.24
CA LEU A 55 7.45 -3.48 13.70
C LEU A 55 7.49 -2.86 15.09
N MET A 56 6.63 -1.87 15.31
CA MET A 56 6.38 -1.24 16.61
C MET A 56 4.88 -1.18 16.85
N LEU A 57 4.42 -1.88 17.88
CA LEU A 57 3.04 -1.78 18.36
C LEU A 57 2.87 -0.50 19.18
N LEU A 58 1.80 0.25 18.92
CA LEU A 58 1.47 1.47 19.67
C LEU A 58 0.70 1.15 20.96
N GLY A 59 0.25 -0.10 21.10
CA GLY A 59 -0.58 -0.63 22.19
C GLY A 59 -2.08 -0.40 21.92
N SER A 60 -2.93 -1.34 22.33
CA SER A 60 -4.40 -1.26 22.12
C SER A 60 -5.15 -0.37 23.11
N GLY A 61 -4.45 0.24 24.08
CA GLY A 61 -5.11 0.95 25.20
C GLY A 61 -5.96 0.04 26.10
N GLY A 62 -5.84 -1.29 25.97
CA GLY A 62 -6.68 -2.28 26.66
C GLY A 62 -7.97 -2.66 25.92
N GLY A 63 -8.09 -2.22 24.66
CA GLY A 63 -9.21 -2.48 23.75
C GLY A 63 -9.17 -3.83 23.04
N LEU A 64 -10.31 -4.15 22.39
CA LEU A 64 -10.46 -5.36 21.57
C LEU A 64 -10.16 -5.12 20.08
N ASP A 65 -10.34 -3.89 19.61
CA ASP A 65 -10.10 -3.47 18.23
C ASP A 65 -9.36 -2.13 18.17
N ALA A 66 -8.43 -1.98 17.23
CA ALA A 66 -7.64 -0.76 17.04
C ALA A 66 -6.89 -0.79 15.72
N ASP A 67 -6.71 0.38 15.10
CA ASP A 67 -5.97 0.53 13.84
C ASP A 67 -5.30 1.91 13.79
N ALA A 68 -4.11 1.97 13.17
CA ALA A 68 -3.50 3.21 12.73
C ALA A 68 -3.84 3.43 11.26
N GLU A 69 -5.00 4.05 11.03
CA GLU A 69 -5.63 4.25 9.71
C GLU A 69 -4.73 5.03 8.75
N ASP A 70 -3.92 5.99 9.24
CA ASP A 70 -3.07 6.82 8.39
C ASP A 70 -1.75 7.27 9.05
N ILE A 71 -0.76 7.62 8.23
CA ILE A 71 0.53 8.19 8.61
C ILE A 71 1.01 9.23 7.59
N ASN A 72 1.30 10.45 8.05
CA ASN A 72 1.86 11.50 7.19
C ASN A 72 3.41 11.42 7.08
N ASP A 73 4.02 12.26 6.24
CA ASP A 73 5.47 12.27 5.99
C ASP A 73 6.30 12.78 7.18
N LEU A 74 5.66 13.40 8.16
CA LEU A 74 6.28 13.77 9.43
C LEU A 74 6.30 12.60 10.45
N GLY A 75 5.72 11.46 10.09
CA GLY A 75 5.59 10.29 10.95
C GLY A 75 4.57 10.49 12.07
N VAL A 76 3.55 11.33 11.83
CA VAL A 76 2.38 11.46 12.68
C VAL A 76 1.38 10.40 12.23
N ALA A 77 1.07 9.46 13.11
CA ALA A 77 0.09 8.42 12.86
C ALA A 77 -1.24 8.76 13.52
N VAL A 78 -2.35 8.47 12.85
CA VAL A 78 -3.71 8.67 13.35
C VAL A 78 -4.53 7.41 13.17
N GLY A 79 -5.60 7.29 13.95
CA GLY A 79 -6.43 6.11 13.91
C GLY A 79 -7.43 6.09 15.05
N PHE A 80 -7.78 4.89 15.50
CA PHE A 80 -8.64 4.68 16.65
C PHE A 80 -8.22 3.48 17.48
N TYR A 81 -8.67 3.44 18.72
CA TYR A 81 -8.68 2.24 19.54
C TYR A 81 -10.01 2.14 20.28
N GLU A 82 -10.53 0.93 20.47
CA GLU A 82 -11.75 0.72 21.24
C GLU A 82 -11.47 0.65 22.74
N GLN A 83 -12.36 1.20 23.55
CA GLN A 83 -12.34 1.01 24.99
C GLN A 83 -13.13 -0.24 25.40
N ALA A 84 -13.01 -0.64 26.67
CA ALA A 84 -13.72 -1.80 27.21
C ALA A 84 -15.27 -1.69 27.15
N ASP A 85 -15.78 -0.48 26.96
CA ASP A 85 -17.21 -0.19 26.76
C ASP A 85 -17.61 -0.05 25.27
N TRP A 86 -16.71 -0.45 24.36
CA TRP A 86 -16.89 -0.49 22.89
C TRP A 86 -16.96 0.88 22.20
N HIS A 87 -16.58 1.97 22.88
CA HIS A 87 -16.41 3.26 22.21
C HIS A 87 -15.05 3.34 21.53
N ALA A 88 -15.05 3.68 20.25
CA ALA A 88 -13.83 3.99 19.51
C ALA A 88 -13.32 5.38 19.91
N VAL A 89 -12.05 5.47 20.27
CA VAL A 89 -11.35 6.70 20.62
C VAL A 89 -10.41 7.09 19.50
N PRO A 90 -10.64 8.24 18.83
CA PRO A 90 -9.70 8.72 17.83
C PRO A 90 -8.40 9.15 18.52
N PHE A 91 -7.26 8.83 17.92
CA PHE A 91 -5.97 9.20 18.48
C PHE A 91 -5.05 9.86 17.47
N VAL A 92 -4.04 10.55 18.00
CA VAL A 92 -2.83 10.95 17.29
C VAL A 92 -1.60 10.40 18.03
N TRP A 93 -0.63 9.91 17.29
CA TRP A 93 0.63 9.40 17.80
C TRP A 93 1.80 10.07 17.08
N THR A 94 2.87 10.35 17.81
CA THR A 94 4.14 10.80 17.25
C THR A 94 5.28 10.07 17.93
N ARG A 95 6.44 9.98 17.25
CA ARG A 95 7.68 9.48 17.88
C ARG A 95 8.04 10.22 19.16
N ARG A 96 7.67 11.50 19.24
CA ARG A 96 7.97 12.35 20.40
C ARG A 96 7.04 12.07 21.57
N SER A 97 5.75 11.82 21.32
CA SER A 97 4.81 11.45 22.38
C SER A 97 5.12 10.06 22.91
N GLY A 98 5.47 9.12 22.02
CA GLY A 98 5.73 7.72 22.37
C GLY A 98 4.50 6.97 22.89
N SER A 99 3.33 7.60 22.88
CA SER A 99 2.04 7.05 23.26
C SER A 99 0.94 7.69 22.43
N MET A 100 -0.19 6.98 22.28
CA MET A 100 -1.39 7.50 21.64
C MET A 100 -1.99 8.60 22.51
N ILE A 101 -2.30 9.75 21.89
CA ILE A 101 -2.95 10.88 22.53
C ILE A 101 -4.39 10.94 22.01
N PRO A 102 -5.41 10.77 22.88
CA PRO A 102 -6.81 10.88 22.46
C PRO A 102 -7.13 12.26 21.89
N LEU A 103 -7.89 12.28 20.80
CA LEU A 103 -8.45 13.49 20.20
C LEU A 103 -9.84 13.78 20.79
N PRO A 104 -10.21 15.06 21.00
CA PRO A 104 -11.49 15.40 21.60
C PRO A 104 -12.67 15.16 20.66
N TYR A 105 -13.84 14.94 21.24
CA TYR A 105 -15.11 14.85 20.51
C TYR A 105 -15.84 16.19 20.42
N LEU A 106 -16.71 16.34 19.42
CA LEU A 106 -17.76 17.34 19.44
C LEU A 106 -18.62 17.21 20.70
N ASN A 107 -19.18 18.33 21.16
CA ASN A 107 -20.02 18.33 22.36
C ASN A 107 -21.25 17.41 22.16
N GLY A 108 -21.44 16.45 23.08
CA GLY A 108 -22.51 15.45 23.02
C GLY A 108 -22.19 14.18 22.22
N TYR A 109 -20.94 14.04 21.73
CA TYR A 109 -20.43 12.84 21.06
C TYR A 109 -19.46 12.09 21.97
N ASP A 110 -19.38 10.78 21.82
CA ASP A 110 -18.64 9.87 22.70
C ASP A 110 -17.87 8.75 21.97
N ASP A 111 -17.96 8.71 20.63
CA ASP A 111 -17.28 7.75 19.75
C ASP A 111 -16.65 8.47 18.56
N GLY A 112 -15.56 7.94 18.00
CA GLY A 112 -14.96 8.50 16.79
C GLY A 112 -13.74 7.77 16.25
N ARG A 113 -13.34 8.16 15.04
CA ARG A 113 -12.13 7.69 14.37
C ARG A 113 -11.43 8.85 13.68
N ALA A 114 -10.10 8.86 13.71
CA ALA A 114 -9.29 9.73 12.87
C ALA A 114 -8.83 8.90 11.66
N ASN A 115 -9.23 9.32 10.47
CA ASN A 115 -9.10 8.52 9.25
C ASN A 115 -7.90 8.93 8.41
N ALA A 116 -7.54 10.23 8.39
CA ALA A 116 -6.41 10.74 7.60
C ALA A 116 -5.80 12.00 8.21
N ALA A 117 -4.54 12.28 7.89
CA ALA A 117 -3.79 13.44 8.36
C ALA A 117 -2.81 13.96 7.30
N ASN A 118 -2.73 15.29 7.13
CA ASN A 118 -1.75 15.92 6.25
C ASN A 118 -0.52 16.47 7.01
N ASN A 119 0.51 16.89 6.28
CA ASN A 119 1.74 17.44 6.89
C ASN A 119 1.56 18.84 7.51
N ALA A 120 0.45 19.53 7.22
CA ALA A 120 0.09 20.78 7.89
C ALA A 120 -0.48 20.55 9.31
N GLY A 121 -0.68 19.30 9.73
CA GLY A 121 -1.18 18.93 11.05
C GLY A 121 -2.71 18.98 11.17
N MET A 122 -3.42 18.99 10.04
CA MET A 122 -4.86 18.76 10.02
C MET A 122 -5.14 17.27 10.00
N ILE A 123 -6.06 16.84 10.85
CA ILE A 123 -6.54 15.45 10.91
C ILE A 123 -8.03 15.48 10.60
N VAL A 124 -8.53 14.50 9.86
CA VAL A 124 -9.95 14.38 9.49
C VAL A 124 -10.50 13.01 9.89
N GLY A 125 -11.81 12.93 10.04
CA GLY A 125 -12.47 11.67 10.38
C GLY A 125 -13.92 11.85 10.77
N ILE A 126 -14.32 11.14 11.81
CA ILE A 126 -15.71 11.02 12.25
C ILE A 126 -15.86 11.10 13.76
N ASN A 127 -16.93 11.75 14.20
CA ASN A 127 -17.48 11.59 15.55
C ASN A 127 -18.88 11.00 15.48
N ARG A 128 -19.21 10.12 16.41
CA ARG A 128 -20.52 9.47 16.53
C ARG A 128 -21.07 9.58 17.95
N VAL A 129 -22.37 9.37 18.05
CA VAL A 129 -23.03 9.06 19.33
C VAL A 129 -23.28 7.57 19.36
N TYR A 130 -22.62 6.87 20.27
CA TYR A 130 -22.68 5.42 20.35
C TYR A 130 -24.14 4.94 20.55
N GLY A 131 -24.55 3.94 19.77
CA GLY A 131 -25.90 3.36 19.83
C GLY A 131 -27.04 4.23 19.25
N VAL A 132 -26.77 5.45 18.75
CA VAL A 132 -27.80 6.38 18.22
C VAL A 132 -27.68 6.56 16.69
N GLY A 133 -26.63 6.04 16.06
CA GLY A 133 -26.45 6.07 14.60
C GLY A 133 -26.20 7.48 14.01
N THR A 134 -26.01 8.49 14.86
CA THR A 134 -25.67 9.85 14.42
C THR A 134 -24.17 9.97 14.23
N SER A 135 -23.72 10.37 13.04
CA SER A 135 -22.32 10.65 12.73
C SER A 135 -22.10 12.08 12.26
N ARG A 136 -20.86 12.58 12.40
CA ARG A 136 -20.41 13.85 11.82
C ARG A 136 -19.01 13.71 11.25
N ALA A 137 -18.84 14.21 10.03
CA ALA A 137 -17.53 14.47 9.46
C ALA A 137 -16.87 15.61 10.25
N VAL A 138 -15.68 15.36 10.77
CA VAL A 138 -14.96 16.30 11.63
C VAL A 138 -13.54 16.51 11.15
N LYS A 139 -12.97 17.63 11.58
CA LYS A 139 -11.53 17.88 11.50
C LYS A 139 -10.97 18.30 12.86
N TRP A 140 -9.73 17.92 13.11
CA TRP A 140 -8.93 18.40 14.23
C TRP A 140 -7.79 19.27 13.71
N VAL A 141 -7.67 20.47 14.28
CA VAL A 141 -6.57 21.41 14.00
C VAL A 141 -6.03 21.91 15.33
N GLU A 142 -4.73 21.75 15.55
CA GLU A 142 -4.07 22.10 16.82
C GLU A 142 -4.78 21.47 18.05
N GLY A 143 -5.29 20.25 17.89
CA GLY A 143 -6.01 19.51 18.93
C GLY A 143 -7.45 19.97 19.17
N ASN A 144 -7.97 20.95 18.42
CA ASN A 144 -9.36 21.39 18.52
C ASN A 144 -10.22 20.72 17.45
N VAL A 145 -11.33 20.13 17.88
CA VAL A 145 -12.31 19.49 16.97
C VAL A 145 -13.33 20.50 16.45
N SER A 146 -13.66 20.39 15.18
CA SER A 146 -14.76 21.13 14.55
C SER A 146 -15.46 20.28 13.51
N GLU A 147 -16.76 20.52 13.33
CA GLU A 147 -17.58 19.87 12.31
C GLU A 147 -17.25 20.45 10.94
N LEU A 148 -17.17 19.58 9.92
CA LEU A 148 -17.11 20.01 8.53
C LEU A 148 -18.49 20.50 8.06
N PRO A 149 -18.57 21.39 7.06
CA PRO A 149 -19.83 21.79 6.46
C PRO A 149 -20.70 20.57 6.11
N ASN A 150 -21.99 20.60 6.43
CA ASN A 150 -22.93 19.52 6.15
C ASN A 150 -24.28 20.06 5.67
N TRP A 151 -25.16 19.16 5.22
CA TRP A 151 -26.51 19.50 4.75
C TRP A 151 -27.60 19.36 5.83
N GLY A 152 -27.24 19.14 7.10
CA GLY A 152 -28.17 18.97 8.20
C GLY A 152 -27.89 17.75 9.08
N MET A 153 -28.93 17.01 9.46
CA MET A 153 -28.84 16.03 10.56
C MET A 153 -28.36 14.63 10.16
N TRP A 154 -28.26 14.33 8.87
CA TRP A 154 -28.37 12.97 8.34
C TRP A 154 -27.09 12.13 8.39
N GLY A 155 -25.93 12.74 8.68
CA GLY A 155 -24.68 12.01 8.92
C GLY A 155 -23.62 12.29 7.85
N GLY A 156 -22.39 11.95 8.19
CA GLY A 156 -21.24 12.17 7.32
C GLY A 156 -19.95 11.64 7.90
N GLU A 157 -18.97 11.44 7.03
CA GLU A 157 -17.61 11.01 7.39
C GLU A 157 -16.61 11.63 6.42
N ALA A 158 -15.51 12.15 6.96
CA ALA A 158 -14.33 12.49 6.16
C ALA A 158 -13.39 11.28 6.12
N LYS A 159 -12.96 10.89 4.92
CA LYS A 159 -12.15 9.70 4.68
C LYS A 159 -10.69 10.03 4.43
N ASP A 160 -10.41 11.10 3.69
CA ASP A 160 -9.05 11.45 3.27
C ASP A 160 -8.85 12.96 3.14
N ILE A 161 -7.60 13.42 3.21
CA ILE A 161 -7.18 14.81 3.10
C ILE A 161 -5.83 14.93 2.37
N ASN A 162 -5.76 15.80 1.36
CA ASN A 162 -4.50 16.09 0.66
C ASN A 162 -3.70 17.23 1.34
N GLU A 163 -2.50 17.51 0.82
CA GLU A 163 -1.60 18.54 1.38
C GLU A 163 -2.12 19.96 1.17
N SER A 164 -2.99 20.17 0.19
CA SER A 164 -3.70 21.46 0.00
C SER A 164 -4.84 21.70 1.00
N GLY A 165 -5.21 20.68 1.79
CA GLY A 165 -6.34 20.73 2.73
C GLY A 165 -7.70 20.46 2.09
N SER A 166 -7.72 19.89 0.89
CA SER A 166 -8.94 19.33 0.30
C SER A 166 -9.28 18.01 0.97
N ILE A 167 -10.53 17.86 1.40
CA ILE A 167 -10.99 16.71 2.19
C ILE A 167 -12.06 15.99 1.39
N VAL A 168 -12.05 14.66 1.37
CA VAL A 168 -13.09 13.86 0.71
C VAL A 168 -13.75 12.90 1.68
N GLY A 169 -14.92 12.41 1.30
CA GLY A 169 -15.71 11.51 2.12
C GLY A 169 -17.12 11.38 1.61
N TRP A 170 -18.07 11.26 2.53
CA TRP A 170 -19.48 11.18 2.20
C TRP A 170 -20.37 11.98 3.16
N LEU A 171 -21.52 12.39 2.64
CA LEU A 171 -22.62 12.97 3.38
C LEU A 171 -23.91 12.24 3.02
N ILE A 172 -24.85 12.17 3.96
CA ILE A 172 -26.20 11.68 3.69
C ILE A 172 -27.09 12.86 3.29
N ASP A 173 -27.79 12.73 2.16
CA ASP A 173 -28.74 13.74 1.70
C ASP A 173 -30.13 13.58 2.33
N GLN A 174 -31.07 14.48 1.98
CA GLN A 174 -32.43 14.49 2.54
C GLN A 174 -33.26 13.24 2.21
N ASP A 175 -32.85 12.48 1.19
CA ASP A 175 -33.50 11.27 0.73
C ASP A 175 -32.79 10.01 1.27
N GLU A 176 -31.91 10.20 2.28
CA GLU A 176 -31.11 9.16 2.94
C GLU A 176 -30.09 8.47 2.02
N HIS A 177 -29.73 9.10 0.89
CA HIS A 177 -28.69 8.58 0.01
C HIS A 177 -27.30 9.03 0.47
N TRP A 178 -26.33 8.14 0.34
CA TRP A 178 -24.93 8.43 0.64
C TRP A 178 -24.29 9.04 -0.60
N GLN A 179 -23.85 10.29 -0.46
CA GLN A 179 -23.30 11.07 -1.55
C GLN A 179 -21.80 11.25 -1.37
N PRO A 180 -20.98 10.92 -2.38
CA PRO A 180 -19.57 11.23 -2.36
C PRO A 180 -19.39 12.74 -2.48
N VAL A 181 -18.56 13.30 -1.60
CA VAL A 181 -18.35 14.75 -1.51
C VAL A 181 -16.88 15.12 -1.39
N LEU A 182 -16.58 16.34 -1.84
CA LEU A 182 -15.33 17.05 -1.65
C LEU A 182 -15.62 18.32 -0.84
N TRP A 183 -14.91 18.49 0.27
CA TRP A 183 -14.81 19.76 1.00
C TRP A 183 -13.55 20.50 0.58
N HIS A 184 -13.72 21.73 0.09
CA HIS A 184 -12.62 22.62 -0.26
C HIS A 184 -12.99 24.06 0.11
N ASP A 185 -12.11 24.76 0.83
CA ASP A 185 -12.34 26.13 1.30
C ASP A 185 -13.69 26.36 2.02
N GLY A 186 -14.14 25.35 2.77
CA GLY A 186 -15.41 25.39 3.52
C GLY A 186 -16.67 25.25 2.65
N LEU A 187 -16.53 24.89 1.38
CA LEU A 187 -17.62 24.56 0.47
C LEU A 187 -17.74 23.05 0.30
N ILE A 188 -18.97 22.59 0.05
CA ILE A 188 -19.27 21.18 -0.26
C ILE A 188 -19.52 21.07 -1.76
N THR A 189 -18.75 20.22 -2.43
CA THR A 189 -18.97 19.81 -3.81
C THR A 189 -19.51 18.39 -3.83
N LYS A 190 -20.71 18.20 -4.39
CA LYS A 190 -21.29 16.87 -4.64
C LYS A 190 -20.64 16.30 -5.91
N LEU A 191 -20.04 15.11 -5.83
CA LEU A 191 -19.28 14.53 -6.94
C LEU A 191 -20.17 13.85 -7.99
N GLY A 192 -21.42 13.54 -7.63
CA GLY A 192 -22.37 12.83 -8.48
C GLY A 192 -22.43 11.34 -8.15
N MET A 193 -23.04 10.56 -9.04
CA MET A 193 -23.20 9.11 -8.94
C MET A 193 -22.97 8.51 -10.33
N LEU A 194 -22.41 7.31 -10.40
CA LEU A 194 -22.22 6.58 -11.68
C LEU A 194 -23.54 6.14 -12.30
N TRP A 195 -24.56 5.91 -11.46
CA TRP A 195 -25.89 5.52 -11.90
C TRP A 195 -26.95 6.48 -11.38
N GLU A 196 -27.88 6.87 -12.25
CA GLU A 196 -28.95 7.83 -11.95
C GLU A 196 -29.89 7.40 -10.80
N TYR A 197 -29.97 6.10 -10.51
CA TYR A 197 -30.73 5.52 -9.39
C TYR A 197 -29.83 4.99 -8.26
N GLY A 198 -28.53 5.26 -8.31
CA GLY A 198 -27.59 4.86 -7.28
C GLY A 198 -27.90 5.57 -5.96
N LEU A 199 -27.84 4.82 -4.86
CA LEU A 199 -28.21 5.32 -3.52
C LEU A 199 -26.98 5.49 -2.63
N ARG A 200 -25.86 4.87 -3.00
CA ARG A 200 -24.62 4.93 -2.26
C ARG A 200 -23.41 5.25 -3.13
N GLY A 201 -22.69 6.30 -2.74
CA GLY A 201 -21.33 6.56 -3.18
C GLY A 201 -20.50 7.17 -2.07
N GLU A 202 -19.21 6.85 -2.07
CA GLU A 202 -18.25 7.32 -1.10
C GLU A 202 -16.98 7.72 -1.83
N ALA A 203 -16.45 8.90 -1.51
CA ALA A 203 -15.10 9.28 -1.90
C ALA A 203 -14.14 8.86 -0.79
N THR A 204 -13.04 8.22 -1.16
CA THR A 204 -12.12 7.58 -0.21
C THR A 204 -10.68 8.05 -0.36
N GLY A 205 -10.30 8.59 -1.52
CA GLY A 205 -8.94 9.09 -1.77
C GLY A 205 -8.93 10.43 -2.51
N VAL A 206 -7.96 11.28 -2.22
CA VAL A 206 -7.73 12.56 -2.91
C VAL A 206 -6.25 12.88 -3.03
N ASN A 207 -5.80 13.27 -4.22
CA ASN A 207 -4.42 13.70 -4.44
C ASN A 207 -4.29 15.24 -4.53
N ASP A 208 -3.06 15.76 -4.56
CA ASP A 208 -2.75 17.19 -4.54
C ASP A 208 -3.15 17.95 -5.81
N VAL A 209 -3.38 17.22 -6.91
CA VAL A 209 -3.93 17.82 -8.14
C VAL A 209 -5.47 17.89 -8.13
N GLY A 210 -6.11 17.41 -7.06
CA GLY A 210 -7.55 17.51 -6.83
C GLY A 210 -8.37 16.42 -7.53
N GLN A 211 -7.74 15.33 -7.97
CA GLN A 211 -8.46 14.14 -8.40
C GLN A 211 -8.97 13.39 -7.16
N VAL A 212 -10.18 12.85 -7.27
CA VAL A 212 -10.85 12.15 -6.17
C VAL A 212 -11.20 10.74 -6.62
N THR A 213 -10.97 9.74 -5.78
CA THR A 213 -11.35 8.35 -6.02
C THR A 213 -12.32 7.85 -4.98
N GLY A 214 -12.96 6.72 -5.31
CA GLY A 214 -13.87 6.05 -4.40
C GLY A 214 -14.71 5.02 -5.15
N PHE A 215 -15.92 4.80 -4.66
CA PHE A 215 -16.87 3.92 -5.30
C PHE A 215 -18.28 4.52 -5.31
N SER A 216 -19.07 4.12 -6.29
CA SER A 216 -20.47 4.51 -6.44
C SER A 216 -21.26 3.32 -6.93
N ASP A 217 -22.53 3.23 -6.50
CA ASP A 217 -23.50 2.35 -7.12
C ASP A 217 -23.53 2.60 -8.64
N ALA A 218 -23.42 1.49 -9.36
CA ALA A 218 -23.46 1.39 -10.81
C ALA A 218 -24.47 0.31 -11.22
N ARG A 219 -24.66 0.12 -12.53
CA ARG A 219 -25.49 -0.99 -13.02
C ARG A 219 -24.74 -2.31 -12.86
N GLY A 220 -25.15 -3.13 -11.90
CA GLY A 220 -24.59 -4.47 -11.70
C GLY A 220 -23.86 -4.65 -10.36
N GLY A 221 -23.52 -3.55 -9.68
CA GLY A 221 -22.84 -3.55 -8.39
C GLY A 221 -22.29 -2.18 -8.05
N SER A 222 -21.36 -2.10 -7.10
CA SER A 222 -20.62 -0.86 -6.78
C SER A 222 -19.34 -0.81 -7.59
N HIS A 223 -19.13 0.25 -8.35
CA HIS A 223 -17.95 0.41 -9.18
C HIS A 223 -17.02 1.49 -8.63
N ALA A 224 -15.72 1.26 -8.79
CA ALA A 224 -14.70 2.25 -8.53
C ALA A 224 -14.84 3.41 -9.52
N PHE A 225 -14.59 4.63 -9.05
CA PHE A 225 -14.57 5.82 -9.90
C PHE A 225 -13.30 6.64 -9.72
N VAL A 226 -13.00 7.46 -10.72
CA VAL A 226 -12.16 8.65 -10.58
C VAL A 226 -12.98 9.88 -10.96
N TRP A 227 -12.95 10.90 -10.12
CA TRP A 227 -13.55 12.20 -10.36
C TRP A 227 -12.46 13.22 -10.65
N GLN A 228 -12.60 13.92 -11.77
CA GLN A 228 -11.66 14.91 -12.23
C GLN A 228 -12.38 15.95 -13.09
N ASP A 229 -11.98 17.22 -12.95
CA ASP A 229 -12.49 18.32 -13.77
C ASP A 229 -14.03 18.46 -13.77
N GLY A 230 -14.68 18.08 -12.67
CA GLY A 230 -16.14 18.18 -12.52
C GLY A 230 -16.92 16.94 -12.93
N GLU A 231 -16.25 15.91 -13.46
CA GLU A 231 -16.89 14.70 -14.01
C GLU A 231 -16.45 13.44 -13.26
N MET A 232 -17.39 12.51 -13.05
CA MET A 232 -17.14 11.19 -12.47
C MET A 232 -17.01 10.15 -13.59
N PHE A 233 -15.87 9.46 -13.63
CA PHE A 233 -15.57 8.41 -14.60
C PHE A 233 -15.60 7.04 -13.92
N ASP A 234 -16.35 6.11 -14.49
CA ASP A 234 -16.32 4.70 -14.10
C ASP A 234 -14.97 4.10 -14.54
N ILE A 235 -14.21 3.56 -13.59
CA ILE A 235 -12.93 2.90 -13.86
C ILE A 235 -12.99 1.38 -13.70
N HIS A 236 -14.17 0.83 -13.42
CA HIS A 236 -14.38 -0.61 -13.40
C HIS A 236 -14.08 -1.23 -14.78
N GLU A 237 -13.49 -2.42 -14.80
CA GLU A 237 -13.15 -3.09 -16.05
C GLU A 237 -14.33 -3.95 -16.58
N PRO A 238 -14.85 -3.68 -17.80
CA PRO A 238 -15.94 -4.45 -18.38
C PRO A 238 -15.49 -5.72 -19.14
N ARG A 239 -14.20 -6.07 -19.16
CA ARG A 239 -13.65 -7.12 -20.05
C ARG A 239 -13.37 -8.43 -19.32
N GLY A 240 -14.34 -9.34 -19.34
CA GLY A 240 -14.13 -10.76 -19.02
C GLY A 240 -13.82 -11.07 -17.56
N SER A 241 -13.80 -10.04 -16.70
CA SER A 241 -13.78 -10.18 -15.24
C SER A 241 -15.11 -10.76 -14.77
N TRP A 242 -15.04 -11.61 -13.74
CA TRP A 242 -16.21 -12.15 -13.04
C TRP A 242 -16.62 -11.29 -11.85
N TYR A 243 -16.03 -10.09 -11.71
CA TYR A 243 -16.23 -9.19 -10.59
C TYR A 243 -17.31 -8.14 -10.92
N ASP A 244 -18.38 -8.10 -10.14
CA ASP A 244 -19.46 -7.12 -10.19
C ASP A 244 -19.15 -5.90 -9.28
N HIS A 245 -18.13 -5.98 -8.42
CA HIS A 245 -17.77 -4.91 -7.50
C HIS A 245 -16.30 -4.49 -7.61
N SER A 246 -16.06 -3.18 -7.56
CA SER A 246 -14.72 -2.58 -7.43
C SER A 246 -14.74 -1.37 -6.50
N TYR A 247 -13.66 -1.20 -5.75
CA TYR A 247 -13.49 -0.13 -4.77
C TYR A 247 -12.09 0.46 -4.93
N ALA A 248 -11.99 1.73 -5.34
CA ALA A 248 -10.71 2.45 -5.36
C ALA A 248 -10.46 3.05 -3.98
N TRP A 249 -9.47 2.53 -3.24
CA TRP A 249 -9.22 2.96 -1.87
C TRP A 249 -8.37 4.22 -1.79
N ALA A 250 -7.34 4.32 -2.63
CA ALA A 250 -6.39 5.43 -2.60
C ALA A 250 -5.94 5.88 -4.00
N ILE A 251 -5.37 7.08 -4.07
CA ILE A 251 -4.77 7.67 -5.27
C ILE A 251 -3.53 8.47 -4.89
N ASN A 252 -2.42 8.27 -5.60
CA ASN A 252 -1.20 9.08 -5.39
C ASN A 252 -1.12 10.29 -6.34
N ASN A 253 -0.13 11.17 -6.15
CA ASN A 253 0.07 12.37 -6.98
C ASN A 253 0.57 12.06 -8.41
N SER A 254 0.89 10.81 -8.71
CA SER A 254 1.15 10.33 -10.08
C SER A 254 -0.11 9.78 -10.76
N SER A 255 -1.29 10.00 -10.18
CA SER A 255 -2.60 9.51 -10.68
C SER A 255 -2.67 7.98 -10.80
N VAL A 256 -1.91 7.27 -9.95
CA VAL A 256 -2.03 5.81 -9.79
C VAL A 256 -3.10 5.56 -8.74
N ILE A 257 -4.08 4.72 -9.08
CA ILE A 257 -5.19 4.35 -8.21
C ILE A 257 -5.00 2.90 -7.79
N VAL A 258 -5.18 2.61 -6.50
CA VAL A 258 -5.13 1.24 -5.98
C VAL A 258 -6.41 0.90 -5.25
N GLY A 259 -6.75 -0.39 -5.21
CA GLY A 259 -8.00 -0.80 -4.62
C GLY A 259 -8.23 -2.30 -4.58
N MET A 260 -9.51 -2.68 -4.60
CA MET A 260 -9.97 -4.06 -4.56
C MET A 260 -11.05 -4.29 -5.62
N LEU A 261 -10.92 -5.37 -6.36
CA LEU A 261 -11.99 -6.07 -7.06
C LEU A 261 -12.60 -7.09 -6.09
N SER A 262 -13.90 -7.06 -5.89
CA SER A 262 -14.57 -7.93 -4.92
C SER A 262 -15.63 -8.77 -5.62
N ASP A 263 -15.59 -10.09 -5.38
CA ASP A 263 -16.72 -11.02 -5.48
C ASP A 263 -16.40 -12.36 -4.81
N TYR A 264 -17.42 -13.19 -4.60
CA TYR A 264 -17.30 -14.50 -3.97
C TYR A 264 -16.59 -15.53 -4.88
N PRO A 265 -15.64 -16.34 -4.37
CA PRO A 265 -15.28 -16.51 -2.96
C PRO A 265 -14.13 -15.65 -2.43
N ALA A 266 -13.42 -14.87 -3.26
CA ALA A 266 -12.34 -14.01 -2.80
C ALA A 266 -12.07 -12.85 -3.78
N GLY A 267 -11.90 -11.63 -3.25
CA GLY A 267 -11.46 -10.48 -4.03
C GLY A 267 -9.95 -10.45 -4.30
N THR A 268 -9.53 -9.54 -5.16
CA THR A 268 -8.13 -9.30 -5.56
C THR A 268 -7.83 -7.81 -5.60
N ALA A 269 -6.59 -7.43 -5.28
CA ALA A 269 -6.12 -6.06 -5.35
C ALA A 269 -5.91 -5.64 -6.81
N PHE A 270 -6.19 -4.38 -7.14
CA PHE A 270 -5.89 -3.83 -8.46
C PHE A 270 -5.00 -2.59 -8.37
N ILE A 271 -4.33 -2.32 -9.49
CA ILE A 271 -3.71 -1.04 -9.82
C ILE A 271 -4.39 -0.49 -11.09
N TRP A 272 -4.66 0.82 -11.11
CA TRP A 272 -5.22 1.49 -12.27
C TRP A 272 -4.42 2.73 -12.63
N THR A 273 -4.24 2.93 -13.94
CA THR A 273 -3.68 4.15 -14.53
C THR A 273 -4.48 4.51 -15.77
N GLN A 274 -4.56 5.79 -16.11
CA GLN A 274 -5.38 6.24 -17.23
C GLN A 274 -4.97 5.62 -18.58
N ASP A 275 -3.68 5.32 -18.76
CA ASP A 275 -3.12 4.76 -19.98
C ASP A 275 -3.21 3.23 -20.06
N ARG A 276 -3.25 2.52 -18.93
CA ARG A 276 -3.30 1.05 -18.90
C ARG A 276 -4.67 0.47 -18.55
N GLY A 277 -5.53 1.26 -17.91
CA GLY A 277 -6.76 0.74 -17.31
C GLY A 277 -6.48 0.02 -15.99
N MET A 278 -7.41 -0.85 -15.59
CA MET A 278 -7.32 -1.65 -14.38
C MET A 278 -6.54 -2.94 -14.67
N GLU A 279 -5.61 -3.29 -13.80
CA GLU A 279 -4.82 -4.53 -13.88
C GLU A 279 -4.77 -5.17 -12.48
N GLU A 280 -4.82 -6.49 -12.40
CA GLU A 280 -4.71 -7.19 -11.12
C GLU A 280 -3.28 -7.05 -10.58
N LEU A 281 -3.15 -6.67 -9.30
CA LEU A 281 -1.84 -6.44 -8.69
C LEU A 281 -1.03 -7.74 -8.52
N VAL A 282 -1.70 -8.90 -8.53
CA VAL A 282 -1.05 -10.23 -8.48
C VAL A 282 -0.15 -10.49 -9.70
N ASP A 283 -0.45 -9.87 -10.86
CA ASP A 283 0.33 -10.03 -12.08
C ASP A 283 1.72 -9.37 -12.00
N TYR A 284 1.93 -8.54 -10.98
CA TYR A 284 3.18 -7.83 -10.70
C TYR A 284 4.08 -8.54 -9.70
N LEU A 285 3.65 -9.67 -9.15
CA LEU A 285 4.40 -10.40 -8.13
C LEU A 285 5.67 -11.03 -8.71
N PRO A 286 6.78 -11.04 -7.94
CA PRO A 286 7.98 -11.76 -8.35
C PRO A 286 7.71 -13.28 -8.39
N PRO A 287 8.32 -14.02 -9.33
CA PRO A 287 8.11 -15.44 -9.53
C PRO A 287 8.56 -16.20 -8.29
N ARG A 288 7.87 -17.33 -8.03
CA ARG A 288 8.16 -18.20 -6.87
C ARG A 288 8.04 -17.48 -5.53
N THR A 289 7.28 -16.39 -5.48
CA THR A 289 6.87 -15.83 -4.21
C THR A 289 5.88 -16.75 -3.49
N LEU A 290 5.84 -16.61 -2.17
CA LEU A 290 4.89 -17.30 -1.31
C LEU A 290 3.52 -16.60 -1.28
N TRP A 291 3.41 -15.38 -1.81
CA TRP A 291 2.13 -14.68 -1.98
C TRP A 291 1.29 -15.37 -3.05
N THR A 292 0.10 -15.83 -2.67
CA THR A 292 -0.82 -16.55 -3.55
C THR A 292 -1.97 -15.68 -4.03
N ASN A 293 -2.27 -14.60 -3.32
CA ASN A 293 -3.23 -13.58 -3.70
C ASN A 293 -2.88 -12.27 -2.97
N LEU A 294 -3.21 -11.13 -3.58
CA LEU A 294 -3.28 -9.85 -2.89
C LEU A 294 -4.75 -9.51 -2.77
N ASP A 295 -5.29 -9.43 -1.56
CA ASP A 295 -6.73 -9.31 -1.34
C ASP A 295 -7.22 -7.88 -1.57
N GLN A 296 -6.44 -6.90 -1.14
CA GLN A 296 -6.73 -5.48 -1.32
C GLN A 296 -5.46 -4.63 -1.19
N ALA A 297 -5.31 -3.65 -2.06
CA ALA A 297 -4.31 -2.59 -1.92
C ALA A 297 -4.98 -1.37 -1.30
N LYS A 298 -4.47 -0.94 -0.14
CA LYS A 298 -5.11 0.06 0.72
C LYS A 298 -4.62 1.46 0.46
N ASP A 299 -3.33 1.60 0.20
CA ASP A 299 -2.70 2.90 0.01
C ASP A 299 -1.45 2.80 -0.86
N SER A 300 -1.05 3.93 -1.44
CA SER A 300 0.14 4.05 -2.26
C SER A 300 0.79 5.43 -2.14
N ASN A 301 2.12 5.48 -2.06
CA ASN A 301 2.84 6.74 -2.05
C ASN A 301 3.30 7.18 -3.47
N ASP A 302 3.87 8.37 -3.57
CA ASP A 302 4.34 8.97 -4.82
C ASP A 302 5.58 8.29 -5.43
N PHE A 303 6.23 7.41 -4.68
CA PHE A 303 7.29 6.54 -5.20
C PHE A 303 6.73 5.27 -5.87
N GLY A 304 5.41 5.11 -5.89
CA GLY A 304 4.72 3.95 -6.47
C GLY A 304 4.76 2.72 -5.57
N GLN A 305 5.15 2.86 -4.30
CA GLN A 305 5.03 1.78 -3.32
C GLN A 305 3.58 1.62 -2.91
N ILE A 306 3.17 0.38 -2.67
CA ILE A 306 1.78 0.01 -2.40
C ILE A 306 1.75 -0.86 -1.15
N VAL A 307 0.81 -0.57 -0.24
CA VAL A 307 0.56 -1.39 0.94
C VAL A 307 -0.84 -1.98 0.92
N GLY A 308 -1.02 -3.09 1.63
CA GLY A 308 -2.31 -3.73 1.75
C GLY A 308 -2.25 -5.08 2.42
N PHE A 309 -3.21 -5.93 2.08
CA PHE A 309 -3.41 -7.26 2.66
C PHE A 309 -3.40 -8.32 1.57
N GLY A 310 -2.82 -9.48 1.83
CA GLY A 310 -2.81 -10.60 0.90
C GLY A 310 -2.68 -11.96 1.60
N ARG A 311 -2.73 -13.03 0.82
CA ARG A 311 -2.59 -14.40 1.33
C ARG A 311 -1.26 -15.00 0.92
N ARG A 312 -0.74 -15.87 1.78
CA ARG A 312 0.49 -16.61 1.52
C ARG A 312 0.28 -18.11 1.65
N SER A 313 1.07 -18.90 0.92
CA SER A 313 1.00 -20.37 0.96
C SER A 313 1.61 -20.98 2.22
N ASP A 314 2.48 -20.26 2.91
CA ASP A 314 3.23 -20.71 4.08
C ASP A 314 2.59 -20.32 5.42
N ALA A 315 1.47 -19.61 5.37
CA ALA A 315 0.83 -19.03 6.54
C ALA A 315 -0.65 -19.40 6.60
N SER A 316 -1.28 -19.09 7.74
CA SER A 316 -2.70 -19.33 7.95
C SER A 316 -3.55 -18.57 6.91
N GLN A 317 -4.82 -18.94 6.78
CA GLN A 317 -5.78 -18.28 5.89
C GLN A 317 -6.06 -16.79 6.22
N TRP A 318 -5.50 -16.24 7.29
CA TRP A 318 -5.64 -14.83 7.66
C TRP A 318 -4.76 -13.96 6.75
N GLY A 319 -5.22 -12.76 6.41
CA GLY A 319 -4.53 -11.86 5.48
C GLY A 319 -3.29 -11.22 6.11
N HIS A 320 -2.17 -11.23 5.39
CA HIS A 320 -0.88 -10.68 5.79
C HIS A 320 -0.61 -9.34 5.12
N GLY A 321 0.04 -8.43 5.85
CA GLY A 321 0.41 -7.11 5.38
C GLY A 321 1.55 -7.20 4.39
N PHE A 322 1.43 -6.51 3.26
CA PHE A 322 2.49 -6.41 2.26
C PHE A 322 2.92 -4.97 2.01
N LEU A 323 4.19 -4.81 1.66
CA LEU A 323 4.74 -3.60 1.02
C LEU A 323 5.33 -4.00 -0.33
N MET A 324 4.68 -3.55 -1.40
CA MET A 324 5.20 -3.66 -2.76
C MET A 324 6.04 -2.42 -3.08
N THR A 325 7.26 -2.64 -3.56
CA THR A 325 8.18 -1.57 -3.98
C THR A 325 8.56 -1.75 -5.44
N PRO A 326 8.35 -0.74 -6.31
CA PRO A 326 8.78 -0.80 -7.69
C PRO A 326 10.29 -1.03 -7.82
N VAL A 327 10.70 -1.80 -8.82
CA VAL A 327 12.11 -2.12 -9.10
C VAL A 327 12.49 -1.58 -10.48
N TYR A 328 13.46 -0.66 -10.49
CA TYR A 328 13.95 -0.02 -11.72
C TYR A 328 15.45 -0.31 -11.92
N PRO A 329 15.81 -1.47 -12.48
CA PRO A 329 17.20 -1.85 -12.59
C PRO A 329 17.95 -0.97 -13.58
N THR A 330 19.08 -0.40 -13.17
CA THR A 330 19.91 0.46 -14.04
C THR A 330 21.00 -0.32 -14.78
N PHE A 331 21.30 -1.53 -14.30
CA PHE A 331 22.32 -2.43 -14.84
C PHE A 331 21.76 -3.84 -14.99
N THR A 332 22.41 -4.68 -15.80
CA THR A 332 21.81 -5.96 -16.22
C THR A 332 22.67 -7.17 -15.86
N LEU A 333 22.00 -8.28 -15.55
CA LEU A 333 22.59 -9.60 -15.43
C LEU A 333 22.27 -10.46 -16.65
N ASP A 334 23.31 -11.09 -17.22
CA ASP A 334 23.16 -12.14 -18.21
C ASP A 334 22.85 -13.49 -17.54
N GLN A 335 22.19 -14.40 -18.28
CA GLN A 335 22.06 -15.81 -17.89
C GLN A 335 23.43 -16.46 -17.63
N PRO A 336 23.58 -17.33 -16.60
CA PRO A 336 24.82 -18.05 -16.35
C PRO A 336 25.23 -18.93 -17.54
N SER A 337 26.52 -18.96 -17.86
CA SER A 337 27.07 -19.81 -18.92
C SER A 337 28.11 -20.77 -18.33
N PRO A 338 28.03 -22.09 -18.59
CA PRO A 338 27.16 -22.75 -19.58
C PRO A 338 25.71 -23.04 -19.11
N GLY A 339 25.35 -22.75 -17.87
CA GLY A 339 24.03 -23.04 -17.32
C GLY A 339 23.85 -24.48 -16.81
N ILE A 340 24.97 -25.16 -16.49
CA ILE A 340 24.98 -26.60 -16.15
C ILE A 340 25.35 -26.81 -14.69
N ALA A 341 24.58 -27.62 -13.96
CA ALA A 341 24.87 -27.94 -12.57
C ALA A 341 26.07 -28.89 -12.45
N GLY A 342 26.91 -28.70 -11.43
CA GLY A 342 28.14 -29.47 -11.24
C GLY A 342 29.34 -28.94 -12.04
N GLU A 343 29.12 -27.96 -12.93
CA GLU A 343 30.16 -27.35 -13.75
C GLU A 343 30.52 -25.93 -13.28
N VAL A 344 31.64 -25.42 -13.79
CA VAL A 344 32.01 -24.02 -13.58
C VAL A 344 31.17 -23.14 -14.49
N ASN A 345 30.42 -22.24 -13.88
CA ASN A 345 29.58 -21.27 -14.55
C ASN A 345 30.12 -19.86 -14.34
N THR A 346 29.85 -18.97 -15.29
CA THR A 346 30.12 -17.54 -15.19
C THR A 346 28.83 -16.77 -15.36
N ILE A 347 28.54 -15.89 -14.40
CA ILE A 347 27.50 -14.87 -14.50
C ILE A 347 28.15 -13.51 -14.75
N THR A 348 27.53 -12.70 -15.63
CA THR A 348 28.08 -11.42 -16.08
C THR A 348 27.09 -10.30 -15.79
N ALA A 349 27.55 -9.27 -15.08
CA ALA A 349 26.86 -8.01 -14.91
C ALA A 349 27.42 -6.96 -15.89
N ARG A 350 26.55 -6.13 -16.48
CA ARG A 350 26.89 -5.15 -17.53
C ARG A 350 26.27 -3.78 -17.24
N ASN A 351 26.75 -2.76 -17.96
CA ASN A 351 26.33 -1.36 -17.83
C ASN A 351 26.72 -0.73 -16.48
N LEU A 352 27.82 -1.20 -15.90
CA LEU A 352 28.31 -0.73 -14.62
C LEU A 352 29.29 0.43 -14.80
N THR A 353 29.39 1.29 -13.79
CA THR A 353 30.50 2.22 -13.66
C THR A 353 31.81 1.44 -13.42
N PRO A 354 32.91 1.71 -14.16
CA PRO A 354 34.19 1.04 -13.92
C PRO A 354 34.68 1.21 -12.49
N GLY A 355 35.13 0.12 -11.88
CA GLY A 355 35.61 0.10 -10.49
C GLY A 355 34.53 -0.14 -9.43
N THR A 356 33.24 -0.15 -9.80
CA THR A 356 32.15 -0.48 -8.87
C THR A 356 32.23 -1.94 -8.42
N GLU A 357 32.10 -2.17 -7.11
CA GLU A 357 31.99 -3.52 -6.54
C GLU A 357 30.52 -3.97 -6.59
N VAL A 358 30.30 -5.13 -7.21
CA VAL A 358 28.97 -5.72 -7.40
C VAL A 358 28.86 -7.00 -6.58
N TYR A 359 27.76 -7.13 -5.84
CA TYR A 359 27.40 -8.32 -5.09
C TYR A 359 26.43 -9.16 -5.91
N PHE A 360 26.71 -10.44 -6.07
CA PHE A 360 25.79 -11.38 -6.72
C PHE A 360 25.09 -12.19 -5.62
N VAL A 361 23.77 -12.16 -5.64
CA VAL A 361 22.91 -12.83 -4.65
C VAL A 361 21.95 -13.78 -5.34
N TYR A 362 21.55 -14.83 -4.62
CA TYR A 362 20.62 -15.82 -5.13
C TYR A 362 19.66 -16.29 -4.05
N SER A 363 18.52 -16.84 -4.50
CA SER A 363 17.55 -17.54 -3.65
C SER A 363 16.81 -18.58 -4.47
N THR A 364 15.99 -19.38 -3.81
CA THR A 364 15.01 -20.27 -4.45
C THR A 364 13.58 -19.77 -4.33
N ALA A 365 13.38 -18.69 -3.54
CA ALA A 365 12.10 -18.03 -3.32
C ALA A 365 12.16 -16.58 -3.81
N GLY A 366 11.10 -16.15 -4.51
CA GLY A 366 10.89 -14.74 -4.85
C GLY A 366 10.19 -14.01 -3.71
N GLY A 367 10.25 -12.69 -3.72
CA GLY A 367 9.62 -11.87 -2.69
C GLY A 367 10.30 -10.52 -2.55
N GLY A 368 10.80 -10.22 -1.35
CA GLY A 368 11.26 -8.89 -0.98
C GLY A 368 12.32 -8.94 0.10
N ALA A 369 13.51 -8.41 -0.20
CA ALA A 369 14.54 -8.22 0.82
C ALA A 369 15.09 -6.80 0.85
N ILE A 370 15.30 -6.31 2.07
CA ILE A 370 15.86 -4.97 2.34
C ILE A 370 17.36 -5.00 2.08
N ILE A 371 17.85 -4.03 1.31
CA ILE A 371 19.29 -3.83 1.11
C ILE A 371 19.87 -3.12 2.34
N PRO A 372 20.89 -3.68 3.01
CA PRO A 372 21.48 -3.03 4.18
C PRO A 372 21.98 -1.62 3.85
N LYS A 373 21.58 -0.66 4.70
CA LYS A 373 21.90 0.79 4.62
C LYS A 373 21.17 1.60 3.54
N CYS A 374 20.33 0.97 2.72
CA CYS A 374 19.46 1.68 1.79
C CYS A 374 18.12 2.00 2.45
N GLU A 375 17.48 3.08 2.01
CA GLU A 375 16.04 3.25 2.24
C GLU A 375 15.30 2.32 1.28
N ILE A 376 14.18 1.76 1.72
CA ILE A 376 13.41 0.83 0.88
C ILE A 376 12.79 1.54 -0.33
N VAL A 377 12.56 2.87 -0.24
CA VAL A 377 12.16 3.70 -1.38
C VAL A 377 13.20 3.73 -2.49
N GLU A 378 14.48 3.46 -2.17
CA GLU A 378 15.59 3.50 -3.13
C GLU A 378 15.71 2.17 -3.85
N ALA A 379 15.69 1.05 -3.11
CA ALA A 379 15.73 -0.29 -3.69
C ALA A 379 15.29 -1.39 -2.73
N ALA A 380 14.65 -2.41 -3.30
CA ALA A 380 14.35 -3.68 -2.68
C ALA A 380 14.67 -4.83 -3.65
N LEU A 381 15.26 -5.90 -3.14
CA LEU A 381 15.50 -7.11 -3.93
C LEU A 381 14.19 -7.87 -4.14
N GLN A 382 14.06 -8.53 -5.29
CA GLN A 382 12.88 -9.33 -5.65
C GLN A 382 12.96 -10.79 -5.17
N ILE A 383 13.91 -11.09 -4.29
CA ILE A 383 14.19 -12.42 -3.76
C ILE A 383 14.09 -12.40 -2.24
N ASP A 384 13.50 -13.47 -1.69
CA ASP A 384 13.44 -13.70 -0.25
C ASP A 384 14.74 -14.38 0.24
N ASP A 385 15.15 -14.08 1.47
CA ASP A 385 16.33 -14.66 2.14
C ASP A 385 17.59 -14.76 1.24
N PRO A 386 18.06 -13.63 0.65
CA PRO A 386 19.15 -13.65 -0.32
C PRO A 386 20.46 -14.19 0.26
N MET A 387 21.06 -15.14 -0.44
CA MET A 387 22.39 -15.65 -0.15
C MET A 387 23.44 -15.01 -1.07
N VAL A 388 24.58 -14.61 -0.51
CA VAL A 388 25.68 -14.03 -1.31
C VAL A 388 26.46 -15.16 -2.00
N ALA A 389 26.49 -15.15 -3.34
CA ALA A 389 27.33 -16.04 -4.14
C ALA A 389 28.79 -15.56 -4.20
N GLY A 390 29.00 -14.24 -4.21
CA GLY A 390 30.31 -13.61 -4.26
C GLY A 390 30.25 -12.17 -4.74
N THR A 391 31.42 -11.55 -4.89
CA THR A 391 31.56 -10.19 -5.42
C THR A 391 32.49 -10.15 -6.62
N ALA A 392 32.32 -9.14 -7.47
CA ALA A 392 33.27 -8.82 -8.53
C ALA A 392 33.32 -7.31 -8.77
N ILE A 393 34.47 -6.82 -9.23
CA ILE A 393 34.68 -5.40 -9.55
C ILE A 393 34.51 -5.19 -11.05
N ALA A 394 33.75 -4.17 -11.43
CA ALA A 394 33.55 -3.78 -12.82
C ALA A 394 34.88 -3.35 -13.46
N ASN A 395 35.21 -3.93 -14.61
CA ASN A 395 36.40 -3.54 -15.37
C ASN A 395 36.21 -2.22 -16.14
N ALA A 396 37.22 -1.81 -16.91
CA ALA A 396 37.18 -0.57 -17.71
C ALA A 396 36.04 -0.49 -18.74
N ASN A 397 35.42 -1.62 -19.09
CA ASN A 397 34.29 -1.69 -20.01
C ASN A 397 32.93 -1.78 -19.28
N GLY A 398 32.89 -1.57 -17.96
CA GLY A 398 31.66 -1.63 -17.17
C GLY A 398 31.09 -3.05 -17.02
N VAL A 399 31.98 -4.05 -16.96
CA VAL A 399 31.61 -5.46 -16.86
C VAL A 399 32.23 -6.10 -15.61
N ALA A 400 31.39 -6.71 -14.78
CA ALA A 400 31.80 -7.53 -13.64
C ALA A 400 31.42 -8.99 -13.89
N ARG A 401 32.28 -9.94 -13.52
CA ARG A 401 32.03 -11.39 -13.72
C ARG A 401 32.31 -12.16 -12.45
N LEU A 402 31.36 -13.01 -12.07
CA LEU A 402 31.54 -14.00 -11.03
C LEU A 402 31.60 -15.38 -11.68
N THR A 403 32.68 -16.10 -11.45
CA THR A 403 32.88 -17.48 -11.95
C THR A 403 33.00 -18.43 -10.76
N GLY A 404 32.20 -19.50 -10.78
CA GLY A 404 32.15 -20.46 -9.67
C GLY A 404 31.55 -21.79 -10.08
N LYS A 405 31.83 -22.84 -9.30
CA LYS A 405 31.24 -24.16 -9.51
C LYS A 405 29.82 -24.19 -8.95
N VAL A 406 28.84 -24.49 -9.80
CA VAL A 406 27.44 -24.65 -9.38
C VAL A 406 27.27 -26.04 -8.74
N PRO A 407 26.61 -26.18 -7.59
CA PRO A 407 26.39 -27.50 -6.98
C PRO A 407 25.58 -28.43 -7.89
N SER A 408 26.01 -29.69 -8.06
CA SER A 408 25.27 -30.68 -8.88
C SER A 408 23.83 -30.92 -8.42
N LYS A 409 23.54 -30.70 -7.12
CA LYS A 409 22.20 -30.82 -6.54
C LYS A 409 21.19 -29.79 -7.08
N TRP A 410 21.65 -28.77 -7.80
CA TRP A 410 20.78 -27.76 -8.41
C TRP A 410 20.32 -28.12 -9.82
N SER A 411 20.73 -29.28 -10.36
CA SER A 411 20.19 -29.77 -11.65
C SER A 411 18.66 -29.90 -11.55
N GLY A 412 17.95 -29.26 -12.48
CA GLY A 412 16.49 -29.18 -12.53
C GLY A 412 15.85 -28.26 -11.49
N GLN A 413 16.63 -27.61 -10.63
CA GLN A 413 16.13 -26.64 -9.66
C GLN A 413 16.21 -25.23 -10.26
N GLU A 414 15.10 -24.49 -10.26
CA GLU A 414 15.17 -23.07 -10.59
C GLU A 414 15.71 -22.27 -9.41
N VAL A 415 16.66 -21.39 -9.72
CA VAL A 415 17.33 -20.47 -8.81
C VAL A 415 17.12 -19.06 -9.34
N LEU A 416 16.70 -18.17 -8.46
CA LEU A 416 16.58 -16.75 -8.74
C LEU A 416 17.93 -16.10 -8.43
N ILE A 417 18.42 -15.27 -9.34
CA ILE A 417 19.69 -14.55 -9.16
C ILE A 417 19.46 -13.07 -9.44
N GLN A 418 19.98 -12.23 -8.56
CA GLN A 418 20.00 -10.78 -8.73
C GLN A 418 21.37 -10.25 -8.31
N ALA A 419 21.72 -9.04 -8.72
CA ALA A 419 22.92 -8.37 -8.28
C ALA A 419 22.55 -7.00 -7.68
N LEU A 420 23.40 -6.54 -6.78
CA LEU A 420 23.22 -5.25 -6.11
C LEU A 420 24.53 -4.51 -5.91
N ILE A 421 24.42 -3.19 -5.85
CA ILE A 421 25.48 -2.25 -5.52
C ILE A 421 25.06 -1.52 -4.24
N PRO A 422 25.40 -2.05 -3.04
CA PRO A 422 24.92 -1.48 -1.77
C PRO A 422 25.35 -0.03 -1.52
N SER A 423 26.45 0.42 -2.13
CA SER A 423 26.91 1.81 -2.01
C SER A 423 26.09 2.80 -2.82
N GLU A 424 25.31 2.32 -3.80
CA GLU A 424 24.52 3.13 -4.72
C GLU A 424 23.02 2.84 -4.58
N CYS A 425 22.65 1.89 -3.71
CA CYS A 425 21.27 1.41 -3.54
C CYS A 425 20.62 1.01 -4.86
N ASP A 426 21.40 0.29 -5.66
CA ASP A 426 21.04 -0.06 -7.02
C ASP A 426 21.04 -1.58 -7.21
N ILE A 427 20.18 -2.07 -8.10
CA ILE A 427 19.94 -3.49 -8.33
C ILE A 427 19.87 -3.81 -9.83
N SER A 428 20.19 -5.05 -10.17
CA SER A 428 20.00 -5.56 -11.52
C SER A 428 18.58 -6.04 -11.76
N ASN A 429 18.26 -6.34 -13.01
CA ASN A 429 17.11 -7.20 -13.31
C ASN A 429 17.25 -8.55 -12.57
N LEU A 430 16.11 -9.16 -12.26
CA LEU A 430 16.04 -10.53 -11.80
C LEU A 430 16.30 -11.48 -12.99
N ILE A 431 16.99 -12.59 -12.74
CA ILE A 431 17.03 -13.71 -13.67
C ILE A 431 16.60 -14.99 -12.95
N VAL A 432 15.79 -15.80 -13.63
CA VAL A 432 15.42 -17.14 -13.20
C VAL A 432 16.23 -18.15 -14.03
N VAL A 433 16.90 -19.06 -13.35
CA VAL A 433 17.84 -20.02 -13.96
C VAL A 433 17.46 -21.44 -13.56
N ALA A 434 17.10 -22.27 -14.53
CA ALA A 434 17.01 -23.72 -14.37
C ALA A 434 18.33 -24.35 -14.83
N PHE A 435 19.18 -24.77 -13.89
CA PHE A 435 20.43 -25.43 -14.26
C PHE A 435 20.17 -26.83 -14.82
N GLU A 436 20.79 -27.16 -15.95
CA GLU A 436 20.71 -28.50 -16.57
C GLU A 436 21.49 -29.55 -15.77
#